data_AF-A0A096C7G4-F1
#
_entry.id   AF-A0A096C7G4-F1
#
_cell.length_a   1.000
_cell.length_b   1.000
_cell.length_c   1.000
_cell.angle_alpha   90.00
_cell.angle_beta   90.00
_cell.angle_gamma   90.00
#
_symmetry.space_group_name_H-M   'P 1'
#
loop_
_entity.id
_entity.type
_entity.pdbx_description
1 polymer ?
#
loop_
_entity_poly.entity_id
_entity_poly.type
_entity_poly.pdbx_seq_one_letter_code
_entity_poly.pdbx_strand_id
1 'polypeptide(L)'
;MQRRKRTVKNAWLSDELVWRIKEYITNDQWSPRQISGYLCKSEGIKVSHQSIYNIIHNDTTGELAKHTRHKMKYRHRPKGRHLPIKDRLSIHERSKEIDGKRFGDFEMDLIVYPDQHAILTLVEKSTNMLLMQKLPFGKQSKPL
;
A
#
# COMPACT_ATOMS: atom_id res chain seq x y z
N MET A 1 18.75 7.58 -13.73
CA MET A 1 17.92 8.75 -13.33
C MET A 1 18.23 9.08 -11.87
N GLN A 2 18.91 10.20 -11.60
CA GLN A 2 19.30 10.55 -10.22
C GLN A 2 18.10 11.16 -9.46
N ARG A 3 17.80 10.62 -8.27
CA ARG A 3 16.70 11.06 -7.42
C ARG A 3 17.03 12.42 -6.79
N ARG A 4 16.26 13.47 -7.14
CA ARG A 4 16.34 14.79 -6.48
C ARG A 4 16.17 14.61 -4.95
N LYS A 5 17.17 14.99 -4.17
CA LYS A 5 17.06 15.09 -2.70
C LYS A 5 16.08 16.22 -2.37
N ARG A 6 14.86 15.86 -1.95
CA ARG A 6 13.91 16.79 -1.33
C ARG A 6 14.26 16.91 0.15
N THR A 7 15.12 17.85 0.50
CA THR A 7 15.26 18.30 1.89
C THR A 7 14.09 19.24 2.18
N VAL A 8 12.97 18.69 2.66
CA VAL A 8 11.89 19.49 3.21
C VAL A 8 12.27 19.80 4.65
N LYS A 9 12.42 21.08 5.01
CA LYS A 9 12.52 21.46 6.42
C LYS A 9 11.16 21.19 7.05
N ASN A 10 11.11 20.46 8.16
CA ASN A 10 9.91 20.36 8.99
C ASN A 10 9.66 21.75 9.58
N ALA A 11 8.91 22.59 8.89
CA ALA A 11 8.48 23.87 9.42
C ALA A 11 7.52 23.58 10.56
N TRP A 12 7.93 23.97 11.77
CA TRP A 12 7.03 24.00 12.91
C TRP A 12 5.87 24.95 12.59
N LEU A 13 4.65 24.52 12.87
CA LEU A 13 3.48 25.39 12.76
C LEU A 13 3.47 26.31 13.98
N SER A 14 3.16 27.60 13.78
CA SER A 14 2.98 28.52 14.90
C SER A 14 1.78 28.11 15.76
N ASP A 15 1.82 28.41 17.05
CA ASP A 15 0.74 28.07 17.99
C ASP A 15 -0.60 28.70 17.57
N GLU A 16 -0.55 29.92 17.03
CA GLU A 16 -1.72 30.61 16.46
C GLU A 16 -2.35 29.82 15.31
N LEU A 17 -1.52 29.31 14.40
CA LEU A 17 -2.01 28.53 13.26
C LEU A 17 -2.56 27.18 13.71
N VAL A 18 -1.95 26.55 14.72
CA VAL A 18 -2.47 25.32 15.33
C VAL A 18 -3.82 25.58 15.99
N TRP A 19 -3.98 26.69 16.72
CA TRP A 19 -5.24 27.08 17.32
C TRP A 19 -6.34 27.27 16.26
N ARG A 20 -6.05 28.01 15.18
CA ARG A 20 -6.99 28.19 14.06
C ARG A 20 -7.38 26.87 13.40
N ILE A 21 -6.43 25.96 13.21
CA ILE A 21 -6.72 24.62 12.67
C ILE A 21 -7.68 23.85 13.58
N LYS A 22 -7.51 23.94 14.90
CA LYS A 22 -8.43 23.30 15.87
C LYS A 22 -9.83 23.89 15.78
N GLU A 23 -9.96 25.22 15.70
CA GLU A 23 -11.25 25.90 15.55
C GLU A 23 -11.99 25.46 14.27
N TYR A 24 -11.29 25.38 13.12
CA TYR A 24 -11.89 24.90 11.88
C TYR A 24 -12.38 23.44 11.97
N ILE A 25 -11.71 22.61 12.78
CA ILE A 25 -12.11 21.22 13.01
C ILE A 25 -13.34 21.18 13.91
N THR A 26 -13.34 21.89 15.04
CA THR A 26 -14.38 21.77 16.07
C THR A 26 -15.65 22.56 15.73
N ASN A 27 -15.52 23.80 15.28
CA ASN A 27 -16.67 24.69 15.08
C ASN A 27 -17.24 24.57 13.67
N ASP A 28 -16.35 24.54 12.66
CA ASP A 28 -16.78 24.54 11.26
C ASP A 28 -16.89 23.13 10.65
N GLN A 29 -16.45 22.10 11.38
CA GLN A 29 -16.45 20.69 10.92
C GLN A 29 -15.70 20.48 9.59
N TRP A 30 -14.64 21.26 9.35
CA TRP A 30 -13.86 21.15 8.12
C TRP A 30 -12.94 19.93 8.14
N SER A 31 -12.84 19.24 7.00
CA SER A 31 -11.87 18.17 6.83
C SER A 31 -10.43 18.71 6.73
N PRO A 32 -9.40 17.92 7.10
CA PRO A 32 -7.99 18.33 6.95
C PRO A 32 -7.61 18.80 5.54
N ARG A 33 -8.24 18.25 4.49
CA ARG A 33 -8.06 18.69 3.11
C ARG A 33 -8.70 20.05 2.83
N GLN A 34 -9.89 20.32 3.37
CA GLN A 34 -10.55 21.62 3.22
C GLN A 34 -9.74 22.71 3.89
N ILE A 35 -9.27 22.48 5.12
CA ILE A 35 -8.42 23.43 5.86
C ILE A 35 -7.13 23.73 5.08
N SER A 36 -6.42 22.68 4.64
CA SER A 36 -5.20 22.81 3.83
C SER A 36 -5.45 23.60 2.54
N GLY A 37 -6.55 23.32 1.83
CA GLY A 37 -6.92 24.02 0.61
C GLY A 37 -7.33 25.47 0.83
N TYR A 38 -8.10 25.73 1.89
CA TYR A 38 -8.55 27.06 2.28
C TYR A 38 -7.35 27.95 2.61
N LEU A 39 -6.51 27.55 3.57
CA LEU A 39 -5.32 28.31 3.99
C LEU A 39 -4.38 28.64 2.83
N CYS A 40 -4.23 27.71 1.88
CA CYS A 40 -3.44 27.94 0.68
C CYS A 40 -4.07 28.99 -0.24
N LYS A 41 -5.40 28.96 -0.40
CA LYS A 41 -6.12 29.83 -1.35
C LYS A 41 -6.43 31.23 -0.78
N SER A 42 -6.80 31.32 0.50
CA SER A 42 -7.17 32.59 1.15
C SER A 42 -5.94 33.38 1.61
N GLU A 43 -4.92 32.69 2.12
CA GLU A 43 -3.82 33.32 2.88
C GLU A 43 -2.44 32.96 2.35
N GLY A 44 -2.34 32.08 1.35
CA GLY A 44 -1.06 31.61 0.82
C GLY A 44 -0.26 30.71 1.78
N ILE A 45 -0.86 30.29 2.91
CA ILE A 45 -0.20 29.46 3.91
C ILE A 45 -0.27 28.00 3.47
N LYS A 46 0.90 27.39 3.26
CA LYS A 46 1.03 25.99 2.82
C LYS A 46 1.14 25.04 4.00
N VAL A 47 0.01 24.50 4.46
CA VAL A 47 -0.04 23.41 5.44
C VAL A 47 -0.43 22.13 4.74
N SER A 48 0.35 21.05 4.93
CA SER A 48 -0.04 19.74 4.41
C SER A 48 -1.20 19.15 5.22
N HIS A 49 -2.15 18.48 4.57
CA HIS A 49 -3.21 17.76 5.30
C HIS A 49 -2.64 16.72 6.27
N GLN A 50 -1.45 16.17 5.98
CA GLN A 50 -0.75 15.26 6.89
C GLN A 50 -0.31 15.95 8.19
N SER A 51 0.15 17.21 8.12
CA SER A 51 0.49 18.00 9.30
C SER A 51 -0.74 18.22 10.20
N ILE A 52 -1.90 18.43 9.60
CA ILE A 52 -3.18 18.55 10.32
C ILE A 52 -3.56 17.20 10.95
N TYR A 53 -3.40 16.09 10.22
CA TYR A 53 -3.58 14.76 10.80
C TYR A 53 -2.64 14.48 11.98
N ASN A 54 -1.40 14.96 11.94
CA ASN A 54 -0.48 14.84 13.07
C ASN A 54 -0.99 15.62 14.29
N ILE A 55 -1.58 16.80 14.11
CA ILE A 55 -2.22 17.55 15.22
C ILE A 55 -3.38 16.72 15.82
N ILE A 56 -4.23 16.14 14.97
CA ILE A 56 -5.36 15.30 15.41
C ILE A 56 -4.86 14.04 16.13
N HIS A 57 -3.78 13.42 15.67
CA HIS A 57 -3.20 12.23 16.29
C HIS A 57 -2.48 12.53 17.61
N ASN A 58 -1.92 13.73 17.76
CA ASN A 58 -1.25 14.16 18.99
C ASN A 58 -2.23 14.64 20.08
N ASP A 59 -3.51 14.80 19.75
CA ASP A 59 -4.56 15.11 20.73
C ASP A 59 -4.92 13.87 21.55
N THR A 60 -4.41 13.81 22.78
CA THR A 60 -4.63 12.71 23.73
C THR A 60 -6.06 12.65 24.26
N THR A 61 -6.82 13.75 24.18
CA THR A 61 -8.22 13.80 24.63
C THR A 61 -9.16 13.11 23.63
N GLY A 62 -8.73 12.99 22.38
CA GLY A 62 -9.53 12.46 21.27
C GLY A 62 -10.68 13.39 20.86
N GLU A 63 -10.71 14.63 21.34
CA GLU A 63 -11.76 15.60 21.01
C GLU A 63 -11.73 15.96 19.52
N LEU A 64 -10.55 16.28 18.99
CA LEU A 64 -10.40 16.58 17.56
C LEU A 64 -10.80 15.41 16.67
N ALA A 65 -10.54 14.18 17.10
CA ALA A 65 -10.91 13.00 16.35
C ALA A 65 -12.44 12.89 16.20
N LYS A 66 -13.24 13.25 17.22
CA LYS A 66 -14.72 13.15 17.18
C LYS A 66 -15.35 13.99 16.06
N HIS A 67 -14.74 15.13 15.74
CA HIS A 67 -15.16 16.06 14.70
C HIS A 67 -14.72 15.63 13.29
N THR A 68 -13.92 14.56 13.17
CA THR A 68 -13.60 13.97 11.86
C THR A 68 -14.69 12.98 11.41
N ARG A 69 -15.02 12.98 10.11
CA ARG A 69 -16.11 12.15 9.53
C ARG A 69 -16.10 10.67 9.94
N HIS A 70 -14.91 10.06 10.03
CA HIS A 70 -14.77 8.64 10.40
C HIS A 70 -14.19 8.45 11.82
N LYS A 71 -14.09 9.52 12.62
CA LYS A 71 -13.58 9.49 14.00
C LYS A 71 -12.19 8.86 14.14
N MET A 72 -11.34 9.06 13.14
CA MET A 72 -10.03 8.40 13.00
C MET A 72 -10.06 6.85 13.09
N LYS A 73 -11.25 6.23 12.89
CA LYS A 73 -11.39 4.78 12.81
C LYS A 73 -10.99 4.29 11.42
N TYR A 74 -9.80 3.72 11.32
CA TYR A 74 -9.37 3.02 10.12
C TYR A 74 -9.86 1.58 10.16
N ARG A 75 -10.67 1.18 9.17
CA ARG A 75 -11.06 -0.22 9.01
C ARG A 75 -9.85 -1.00 8.48
N HIS A 76 -9.06 -1.58 9.37
CA HIS A 76 -8.04 -2.54 8.96
C HIS A 76 -8.75 -3.83 8.55
N ARG A 77 -8.82 -4.11 7.25
CA ARG A 77 -9.19 -5.46 6.82
C ARG A 77 -8.09 -6.40 7.30
N PRO A 78 -8.38 -7.48 8.03
CA PRO A 78 -7.37 -8.50 8.25
C PRO A 78 -6.88 -8.94 6.88
N LYS A 79 -5.59 -8.75 6.60
CA LYS A 79 -4.95 -9.44 5.49
C LYS A 79 -5.17 -10.92 5.81
N GLY A 80 -5.93 -11.63 4.97
CA GLY A 80 -6.21 -13.05 5.19
C GLY A 80 -4.92 -13.78 5.54
N ARG A 81 -4.99 -14.76 6.46
CA ARG A 81 -3.83 -15.62 6.73
C ARG A 81 -3.47 -16.28 5.40
N HIS A 82 -2.36 -15.85 4.80
CA HIS A 82 -1.75 -16.59 3.73
C HIS A 82 -1.34 -17.93 4.35
N LEU A 83 -2.07 -19.00 4.05
CA LEU A 83 -1.68 -20.33 4.48
C LEU A 83 -0.31 -20.60 3.81
N PRO A 84 0.78 -20.74 4.56
CA PRO A 84 2.06 -21.05 3.97
C PRO A 84 1.93 -22.42 3.29
N ILE A 85 2.35 -22.50 2.03
CA ILE A 85 2.53 -23.79 1.34
C ILE A 85 3.40 -24.66 2.26
N LYS A 86 2.90 -25.85 2.61
CA LYS A 86 3.62 -26.80 3.48
C LYS A 86 4.98 -27.10 2.85
N ASP A 87 6.03 -27.08 3.65
CA ASP A 87 7.41 -27.39 3.25
C ASP A 87 7.94 -26.50 2.11
N ARG A 88 7.44 -25.26 1.97
CA ARG A 88 8.00 -24.31 1.01
C ARG A 88 9.43 -23.93 1.39
N LEU A 89 10.33 -24.01 0.41
CA LEU A 89 11.64 -23.37 0.50
C LEU A 89 11.48 -21.87 0.27
N SER A 90 12.07 -21.06 1.14
CA SER A 90 12.13 -19.62 0.96
C SER A 90 12.91 -19.28 -0.32
N ILE A 91 12.54 -18.19 -1.00
CA ILE A 91 13.32 -17.68 -2.13
C ILE A 91 14.77 -17.33 -1.73
N HIS A 92 14.97 -17.04 -0.44
CA HIS A 92 16.28 -16.70 0.12
C HIS A 92 17.16 -17.93 0.38
N GLU A 93 16.58 -19.12 0.41
CA GLU A 93 17.29 -20.39 0.64
C GLU A 93 17.75 -21.05 -0.67
N ARG A 94 17.44 -20.45 -1.83
CA ARG A 94 17.88 -20.95 -3.13
C ARG A 94 19.41 -20.87 -3.24
N SER A 95 20.01 -21.90 -3.85
CA SER A 95 21.43 -21.86 -4.21
C SER A 95 21.68 -20.67 -5.13
N LYS A 96 22.85 -20.02 -4.96
CA LYS A 96 23.26 -18.87 -5.79
C LYS A 96 23.36 -19.20 -7.28
N GLU A 97 23.50 -20.47 -7.61
CA GLU A 97 23.54 -20.98 -8.98
C GLU A 97 22.20 -20.80 -9.73
N ILE A 98 21.09 -20.61 -9.01
CA ILE A 98 19.74 -20.43 -9.55
C ILE A 98 19.39 -18.93 -9.49
N ASP A 99 20.08 -18.13 -10.30
CA ASP A 99 19.90 -16.68 -10.40
C ASP A 99 19.04 -16.25 -11.60
N GLY A 100 18.60 -17.22 -12.42
CA GLY A 100 17.77 -16.99 -13.61
C GLY A 100 18.54 -16.48 -14.83
N LYS A 101 19.88 -16.42 -14.80
CA LYS A 101 20.70 -15.99 -15.95
C LYS A 101 21.11 -17.12 -16.87
N ARG A 102 21.15 -18.35 -16.38
CA ARG A 102 21.47 -19.52 -17.20
C ARG A 102 20.21 -20.09 -17.83
N PHE A 103 20.38 -20.73 -18.98
CA PHE A 103 19.32 -21.52 -19.59
C PHE A 103 18.94 -22.71 -18.69
N GLY A 104 17.63 -22.91 -18.50
CA GLY A 104 17.08 -24.07 -17.79
C GLY A 104 16.49 -23.76 -16.42
N ASP A 105 16.55 -22.51 -15.98
CA ASP A 105 15.80 -22.05 -14.81
C ASP A 105 14.35 -21.74 -15.25
N PHE A 106 13.41 -22.62 -14.91
CA PHE A 106 11.99 -22.47 -15.27
C PHE A 106 11.16 -21.94 -14.10
N GLU A 107 10.34 -20.94 -14.37
CA GLU A 107 9.26 -20.46 -13.50
C GLU A 107 7.92 -20.99 -14.00
N MET A 108 7.19 -21.65 -13.10
CA MET A 108 5.91 -22.26 -13.42
C MET A 108 4.80 -21.54 -12.67
N ASP A 109 3.83 -21.01 -13.41
CA ASP A 109 2.67 -20.32 -12.88
C ASP A 109 1.37 -21.00 -13.35
N LEU A 110 0.30 -20.82 -12.58
CA LEU A 110 -1.03 -21.30 -12.94
C LEU A 110 -2.00 -20.12 -12.97
N ILE A 111 -2.48 -19.78 -14.16
CA ILE A 111 -3.51 -18.76 -14.36
C ILE A 111 -4.87 -19.44 -14.20
N VAL A 112 -5.66 -19.03 -13.20
CA VAL A 112 -6.99 -19.58 -12.92
C VAL A 112 -8.06 -18.55 -13.24
N TYR A 113 -9.01 -18.94 -14.08
CA TYR A 113 -10.19 -18.16 -14.45
C TYR A 113 -11.42 -18.58 -13.61
N PRO A 114 -12.53 -17.82 -13.66
CA PRO A 114 -13.83 -18.31 -13.21
C PRO A 114 -14.16 -19.70 -13.81
N ASP A 115 -15.01 -20.46 -13.13
CA ASP A 115 -15.41 -21.82 -13.53
C ASP A 115 -14.27 -22.86 -13.58
N GLN A 116 -13.22 -22.64 -12.78
CA GLN A 116 -12.10 -23.57 -12.57
C GLN A 116 -11.20 -23.80 -13.79
N HIS A 117 -11.45 -23.11 -14.91
CA HIS A 117 -10.56 -23.14 -16.07
C HIS A 117 -9.15 -22.65 -15.69
N ALA A 118 -8.13 -23.34 -16.18
CA ALA A 118 -6.75 -23.02 -15.85
C ALA A 118 -5.81 -23.14 -17.06
N ILE A 119 -4.80 -22.27 -17.08
CA ILE A 119 -3.70 -22.30 -18.05
C ILE A 119 -2.41 -22.43 -17.25
N LEU A 120 -1.62 -23.45 -17.57
CA LEU A 120 -0.26 -23.61 -17.06
C LEU A 120 0.68 -22.78 -17.92
N THR A 121 1.54 -22.00 -17.29
CA THR A 121 2.61 -21.24 -17.96
C THR A 121 3.95 -21.65 -17.40
N LEU A 122 4.91 -21.91 -18.29
CA LEU A 122 6.30 -22.21 -18.00
C LEU A 122 7.16 -21.17 -18.70
N VAL A 123 7.88 -20.37 -17.92
CA VAL A 123 8.76 -19.31 -18.40
C VAL A 123 10.21 -19.68 -18.11
N GLU A 124 11.02 -19.77 -19.16
CA GLU A 124 12.47 -19.90 -19.00
C GLU A 124 13.07 -18.51 -18.69
N LYS A 125 13.74 -18.36 -17.54
CA LYS A 125 14.08 -17.05 -16.97
C LYS A 125 15.16 -16.29 -17.74
N SER A 126 16.09 -16.98 -18.40
CA SER A 126 17.19 -16.31 -19.09
C SER A 126 16.80 -15.74 -20.45
N THR A 127 15.90 -16.43 -21.16
CA THR A 127 15.42 -16.07 -22.51
C THR A 127 14.03 -15.46 -22.51
N ASN A 128 13.29 -15.54 -21.39
CA ASN A 128 11.86 -15.23 -21.29
C ASN A 128 10.99 -16.04 -22.27
N MET A 129 11.46 -17.21 -22.70
CA MET A 129 10.66 -18.09 -23.54
C MET A 129 9.46 -18.62 -22.75
N LEU A 130 8.25 -18.42 -23.28
CA LEU A 130 6.99 -18.84 -22.69
C LEU A 130 6.47 -20.10 -23.38
N LEU A 131 6.20 -21.13 -22.59
CA LEU A 131 5.40 -22.29 -22.96
C LEU A 131 4.09 -22.20 -22.19
N MET A 132 2.95 -22.28 -22.88
CA MET A 132 1.63 -22.21 -22.23
C MET A 132 0.72 -23.32 -22.72
N GLN A 133 -0.04 -23.90 -21.79
CA GLN A 133 -0.96 -25.01 -22.09
C GLN A 133 -2.25 -24.81 -21.31
N LYS A 134 -3.40 -24.84 -22.01
CA LYS A 134 -4.70 -24.92 -21.35
C LYS A 134 -4.85 -26.30 -20.72
N LEU A 135 -5.20 -26.35 -19.43
CA LEU A 135 -5.41 -27.60 -18.72
C LEU A 135 -6.82 -28.15 -19.00
N PRO A 136 -6.96 -29.42 -19.39
CA PRO A 136 -8.26 -30.01 -19.74
C PRO A 136 -9.23 -30.10 -18.56
N PHE A 137 -8.71 -30.31 -17.35
CA PHE A 137 -9.50 -30.47 -16.12
C PHE A 137 -9.43 -29.24 -15.19
N GLY A 138 -8.94 -28.10 -15.71
CA GLY A 138 -8.84 -26.88 -14.93
C GLY A 138 -7.84 -26.98 -13.77
N LYS A 139 -8.18 -26.37 -12.63
CA LYS A 139 -7.32 -26.34 -11.43
C LYS A 139 -7.31 -27.64 -10.60
N GLN A 140 -8.08 -28.66 -10.98
CA GLN A 140 -8.21 -29.89 -10.21
C GLN A 140 -6.96 -30.75 -10.36
N SER A 141 -6.20 -30.91 -9.28
CA SER A 141 -5.08 -31.84 -9.21
C SER A 141 -5.56 -33.23 -8.80
N LYS A 142 -4.90 -34.28 -9.31
CA LYS A 142 -5.03 -35.61 -8.70
C LYS A 142 -4.47 -35.56 -7.27
N PRO A 143 -5.00 -36.38 -6.34
CA PRO A 143 -4.37 -36.54 -5.04
C PRO A 143 -2.93 -37.04 -5.22
N LEU A 144 -2.02 -36.53 -4.39
CA LEU A 144 -0.61 -36.92 -4.31
C LEU A 144 -0.46 -38.28 -3.63
#